data_AF-A0A418XR11-F1
#
_entry.id   AF-A0A418XR11-F1
#
_cell.length_a   1.000
_cell.length_b   1.000
_cell.length_c   1.000
_cell.angle_alpha   90.00
_cell.angle_beta   90.00
_cell.angle_gamma   90.00
#
_symmetry.space_group_name_H-M   'P 1'
#
loop_
_entity.id
_entity.type
_entity.pdbx_description
1 polymer ?
#
loop_
_entity_poly.entity_id
_entity_poly.type
_entity_poly.pdbx_seq_one_letter_code
_entity_poly.pdbx_strand_id
1 'polypeptide(L)' 'MRKLAMVVLWPSFVAAVLAEGLFFSLFDPGELPRVELFDTVAVYTIGFFSFWALGAFASLLTHYLAAVPDDHNPPF' A
#
# COMPACT_ATOMS: atom_id res chain seq x y z
N MET A 1 -16.16 -10.82 4.09
CA MET A 1 -14.69 -10.99 4.18
C MET A 1 -14.01 -11.16 2.80
N ARG A 2 -14.32 -12.18 1.98
CA ARG A 2 -13.61 -12.40 0.67
C ARG A 2 -13.74 -11.25 -0.34
N LYS A 3 -14.92 -10.63 -0.48
CA LYS A 3 -15.12 -9.48 -1.38
C LYS A 3 -14.28 -8.26 -0.96
N LEU A 4 -14.27 -7.96 0.34
CA LEU A 4 -13.43 -6.89 0.92
C LEU A 4 -11.95 -7.10 0.63
N ALA A 5 -11.45 -8.33 0.83
CA ALA A 5 -10.06 -8.66 0.52
C ALA A 5 -9.73 -8.40 -0.96
N MET A 6 -10.61 -8.74 -1.90
CA MET A 6 -10.38 -8.45 -3.33
C MET A 6 -10.43 -6.96 -3.64
N VAL A 7 -11.37 -6.21 -3.06
CA VAL A 7 -11.51 -4.76 -3.30
C VAL A 7 -10.37 -3.95 -2.69
N VAL A 8 -9.76 -4.44 -1.61
CA VAL A 8 -8.65 -3.76 -0.93
C VAL A 8 -7.29 -4.21 -1.48
N LEU A 9 -7.02 -5.52 -1.53
CA LEU A 9 -5.68 -6.04 -1.86
C LEU A 9 -5.33 -5.89 -3.34
N TRP A 10 -6.31 -5.96 -4.24
CA TRP A 10 -6.04 -5.88 -5.67
C TRP A 10 -5.63 -4.48 -6.13
N PRO A 11 -6.38 -3.40 -5.83
CA PRO A 11 -5.96 -2.06 -6.20
C PRO A 11 -4.69 -1.62 -5.47
N SER A 12 -4.52 -2.01 -4.20
CA SER A 12 -3.31 -1.69 -3.45
C SER A 12 -2.07 -2.37 -4.00
N PHE A 13 -2.20 -3.58 -4.56
CA PHE A 13 -1.09 -4.29 -5.22
C PHE A 13 -0.58 -3.50 -6.42
N VAL A 14 -1.48 -3.04 -7.29
CA VAL A 14 -1.11 -2.23 -8.47
C VAL A 14 -0.46 -0.91 -8.06
N ALA A 15 -1.01 -0.24 -7.04
CA ALA A 15 -0.43 0.97 -6.48
C ALA A 15 0.98 0.72 -5.88
N ALA A 16 1.19 -0.42 -5.23
CA ALA A 16 2.47 -0.81 -4.66
C ALA A 16 3.54 -1.06 -5.72
N VAL A 17 3.20 -1.75 -6.81
CA VAL A 17 4.13 -1.95 -7.95
C VAL A 17 4.59 -0.61 -8.53
N LEU A 18 3.66 0.33 -8.71
CA LEU A 18 3.99 1.67 -9.20
C LEU A 18 4.85 2.46 -8.21
N ALA A 19 4.47 2.43 -6.92
CA ALA A 19 5.21 3.12 -5.87
C ALA A 19 6.64 2.55 -5.70
N GLU A 20 6.79 1.23 -5.72
CA GLU A 20 8.08 0.55 -5.67
C GLU A 20 8.96 0.96 -6.86
N GLY A 21 8.42 0.87 -8.09
CA GLY A 21 9.16 1.23 -9.29
C GLY A 21 9.60 2.69 -9.31
N LEU A 22 8.73 3.61 -8.86
CA LEU A 22 9.08 5.02 -8.74
C LEU A 22 10.09 5.27 -7.61
N PHE A 23 9.90 4.65 -6.46
CA PHE A 23 10.79 4.81 -5.31
C PHE A 23 12.20 4.35 -5.65
N PHE A 24 12.39 3.13 -6.14
CA PHE A 24 13.71 2.64 -6.49
C PHE A 24 14.29 3.20 -7.79
N SER A 25 13.47 3.86 -8.62
CA SER A 25 14.00 4.68 -9.71
C SER A 25 14.61 5.99 -9.22
N LEU A 26 14.21 6.48 -8.04
CA LEU A 26 14.70 7.73 -7.44
C LEU A 26 15.76 7.47 -6.36
N PHE A 27 15.65 6.36 -5.65
CA PHE A 27 16.51 5.98 -4.54
C PHE A 27 17.26 4.69 -4.88
N ASP A 28 18.59 4.75 -4.91
CA ASP A 28 19.40 3.55 -5.12
C ASP A 28 19.30 2.64 -3.89
N PRO A 29 18.85 1.38 -4.02
CA PRO A 29 18.82 0.46 -2.90
C PRO A 29 20.21 0.26 -2.28
N GLY A 30 21.30 0.43 -3.03
CA GLY A 30 22.67 0.30 -2.52
C GLY A 30 23.10 1.42 -1.57
N GLU A 31 22.45 2.57 -1.60
CA GLU A 31 22.77 3.71 -0.71
C GLU A 31 21.90 3.75 0.56
N LEU A 32 20.98 2.80 0.73
CA LEU A 32 20.18 2.71 1.94
C LEU A 32 21.04 2.28 3.14
N PRO A 33 20.95 2.97 4.30
CA PRO A 33 21.72 2.60 5.48
C PRO A 33 21.40 1.15 5.88
N ARG A 34 22.45 0.34 6.14
CA ARG A 34 22.38 -1.09 6.53
C ARG A 34 22.10 -2.12 5.43
N VAL A 35 22.16 -1.77 4.14
CA VAL A 35 22.00 -2.74 3.04
C VAL A 35 23.16 -3.73 2.90
N GLU A 36 24.33 -3.46 3.48
CA GLU A 36 25.47 -4.41 3.48
C GLU A 36 25.13 -5.81 4.06
N LEU A 37 24.04 -5.93 4.83
CA LEU A 37 23.56 -7.19 5.42
C LEU A 37 22.49 -7.91 4.58
N PHE A 38 21.93 -7.27 3.54
CA PHE A 38 20.81 -7.78 2.77
C PHE A 38 21.13 -7.87 1.28
N ASP A 39 20.73 -8.97 0.65
CA ASP A 39 20.75 -9.08 -0.81
C ASP A 39 19.86 -7.99 -1.43
N THR A 40 20.25 -7.44 -2.57
CA THR A 40 19.51 -6.38 -3.27
C THR A 40 18.06 -6.82 -3.54
N VAL A 41 17.86 -8.11 -3.87
CA VAL A 41 16.52 -8.70 -4.06
C VAL A 41 15.68 -8.64 -2.78
N ALA A 42 16.29 -8.80 -1.61
CA ALA A 42 15.59 -8.70 -0.33
C ALA A 42 15.11 -7.27 -0.07
N VAL A 43 15.90 -6.25 -0.43
CA VAL A 43 15.52 -4.84 -0.30
C VAL A 43 14.31 -4.51 -1.16
N TYR A 44 14.29 -4.92 -2.42
CA TYR A 44 13.11 -4.77 -3.31
C TYR A 44 11.88 -5.45 -2.71
N THR A 45 12.04 -6.71 -2.29
CA THR A 45 10.94 -7.48 -1.69
C THR A 45 10.35 -6.78 -0.47
N ILE A 46 11.19 -6.29 0.45
CA ILE A 46 10.74 -5.56 1.64
C ILE A 46 10.02 -4.26 1.24
N GLY A 47 10.56 -3.52 0.27
CA GLY A 47 9.95 -2.30 -0.27
C GLY A 47 8.56 -2.57 -0.84
N PHE A 48 8.43 -3.57 -1.71
CA PHE A 48 7.17 -3.99 -2.29
C PHE A 48 6.11 -4.32 -1.23
N PHE A 49 6.44 -5.19 -0.26
CA PHE A 49 5.50 -5.57 0.79
C PHE A 49 5.15 -4.39 1.71
N SER A 50 6.08 -3.47 1.95
CA SER A 50 5.84 -2.26 2.74
C SER A 50 4.84 -1.33 2.04
N PHE A 51 5.06 -1.03 0.75
CA PHE A 51 4.12 -0.21 -0.02
C PHE A 51 2.76 -0.90 -0.18
N TRP A 52 2.73 -2.21 -0.38
CA TRP A 52 1.49 -2.96 -0.49
C TRP A 52 0.68 -2.98 0.81
N ALA A 53 1.34 -3.18 1.95
CA ALA A 53 0.70 -3.11 3.26
C ALA A 53 0.13 -1.72 3.53
N LEU A 54 0.89 -0.66 3.23
CA LEU A 54 0.43 0.72 3.38
C LEU A 54 -0.77 1.03 2.48
N GLY A 55 -0.72 0.63 1.21
CA GLY A 55 -1.83 0.81 0.26
C GLY A 55 -3.07 0.01 0.65
N ALA A 56 -2.90 -1.21 1.17
CA ALA A 56 -4.00 -2.02 1.68
C ALA A 56 -4.63 -1.37 2.93
N PHE A 57 -3.80 -0.84 3.84
CA PHE A 57 -4.26 -0.13 5.02
C PHE A 57 -5.03 1.15 4.66
N ALA A 58 -4.51 1.95 3.73
CA ALA A 58 -5.18 3.15 3.24
C ALA A 58 -6.54 2.81 2.61
N SER A 59 -6.61 1.80 1.75
CA SER A 59 -7.86 1.36 1.12
C SER A 59 -8.86 0.81 2.12
N LEU A 60 -8.38 0.08 3.14
CA LEU A 60 -9.21 -0.39 4.24
C LEU A 60 -9.79 0.78 5.05
N LEU A 61 -8.97 1.79 5.33
CA LEU A 61 -9.39 2.99 6.04
C LEU A 61 -10.41 3.78 5.21
N THR A 62 -10.21 3.94 3.91
CA THR A 62 -11.19 4.56 3.01
C THR A 62 -12.51 3.80 3.03
N HIS A 63 -12.48 2.47 2.98
CA HIS A 63 -13.69 1.67 3.10
C HIS A 63 -14.37 1.86 4.47
N TYR A 64 -13.59 1.88 5.56
CA TYR A 64 -14.13 2.10 6.90
C TYR A 64 -14.82 3.46 7.01
N LEU A 65 -14.17 4.52 6.53
CA LEU A 65 -14.70 5.88 6.52
C LEU A 65 -15.93 6.02 5.62
N ALA A 66 -15.93 5.42 4.43
CA ALA A 66 -17.07 5.44 3.52
C ALA A 66 -18.27 4.61 4.04
N ALA A 67 -18.03 3.68 4.95
CA ALA A 67 -19.08 2.91 5.61
C ALA A 67 -19.66 3.62 6.85
N VAL A 68 -19.06 4.73 7.30
CA VAL A 68 -19.67 5.58 8.34
C VAL A 68 -20.95 6.19 7.74
N PRO A 69 -22.13 5.96 8.34
CA PRO A 69 -23.36 6.57 7.87
C PRO A 69 -23.21 8.09 7.87
N ASP A 70 -23.47 8.72 6.73
CA ASP A 70 -23.59 10.17 6.65
C ASP A 70 -24.84 10.56 7.44
N ASP A 71 -24.66 11.24 8.57
CA ASP A 71 -25.71 11.74 9.45
C ASP A 71 -26.57 12.83 8.79
N HIS A 72 -26.27 13.16 7.53
CA HIS A 72 -27.05 14.04 6.68
C HIS A 72 -28.34 13.36 6.16
N ASN A 73 -29.31 13.13 7.05
CA ASN A 73 -30.70 12.85 6.70
C ASN A 73 -31.51 14.17 6.75
N PRO A 74 -31.64 14.95 5.67
CA PRO A 74 -32.56 16.08 5.68
C PRO A 74 -34.01 15.55 5.83
N PRO A 75 -34.83 16.17 6.70
CA PRO A 75 -36.14 15.63 7.13
C PRO A 75 -37.27 15.78 6.11
N PHE A 76 -37.01 15.78 4.80
CA PHE A 76 -38.03 16.03 3.76
C PHE A 76 -38.15 14.87 2.77
#